data_AF-A0A511RJE9-F1
#
_entry.id   AF-A0A511RJE9-F1
#
_cell.length_a   1.000
_cell.length_b   1.000
_cell.length_c   1.000
_cell.angle_alpha   90.00
_cell.angle_beta   90.00
_cell.angle_gamma   90.00
#
_symmetry.space_group_name_H-M   'P 1'
#
loop_
_entity.id
_entity.type
_entity.pdbx_description
1 polymer ?
#
loop_
_entity_poly.entity_id
_entity_poly.type
_entity_poly.pdbx_seq_one_letter_code
_entity_poly.pdbx_strand_id
1 'polypeptide(L)'
;MKGSLRATGRLLVVDLEEVRRLVTESGPRLARYVAVVRSEEVRACTRAGTNRFGPLLLRHGLPPGETVVYTTTDDTLDFEIEGRTVRVGGVAIYPEGPPAWVETPYYVWVEGTDDEEGTT
;
A
#
# COMPACT_ATOMS: atom_id res chain seq x y z
N MET A 1 7.27 8.61 -11.65
CA MET A 1 8.14 7.75 -10.83
C MET A 1 8.00 6.28 -11.25
N LYS A 2 8.97 5.41 -10.93
CA LYS A 2 9.07 4.04 -11.46
C LYS A 2 8.89 3.00 -10.33
N GLY A 3 7.81 3.11 -9.55
CA GLY A 3 7.48 2.11 -8.52
C GLY A 3 7.50 0.68 -9.05
N SER A 4 7.95 -0.27 -8.21
CA SER A 4 8.04 -1.70 -8.56
C SER A 4 6.99 -2.52 -7.81
N LEU A 5 6.44 -3.53 -8.47
CA LEU A 5 5.42 -4.41 -7.92
C LEU A 5 5.98 -5.83 -7.77
N ARG A 6 5.74 -6.47 -6.62
CA ARG A 6 6.08 -7.88 -6.37
C ARG A 6 4.88 -8.58 -5.76
N ALA A 7 4.49 -9.72 -6.32
CA ALA A 7 3.36 -10.50 -5.84
C ALA A 7 3.71 -11.99 -5.68
N THR A 8 3.08 -12.60 -4.69
CA THR A 8 3.07 -14.04 -4.40
C THR A 8 1.63 -14.39 -3.99
N GLY A 9 1.29 -15.67 -3.83
CA GLY A 9 -0.05 -16.06 -3.33
C GLY A 9 -0.39 -15.62 -1.90
N ARG A 10 0.59 -15.07 -1.15
CA ARG A 10 0.41 -14.63 0.24
C ARG A 10 0.68 -13.14 0.46
N LEU A 11 1.39 -12.48 -0.46
CA LEU A 11 1.91 -11.14 -0.27
C LEU A 11 1.98 -10.42 -1.62
N LEU A 12 1.38 -9.23 -1.67
CA LEU A 12 1.58 -8.23 -2.71
C LEU A 12 2.31 -7.02 -2.11
N VAL A 13 3.29 -6.48 -2.82
CA VAL A 13 4.11 -5.34 -2.38
C VAL A 13 4.22 -4.33 -3.50
N VAL A 14 3.87 -3.08 -3.19
CA VAL A 14 4.20 -1.91 -3.99
C VAL A 14 5.39 -1.20 -3.32
N ASP A 15 6.51 -1.11 -4.03
CA ASP A 15 7.68 -0.30 -3.65
C ASP A 15 7.56 1.08 -4.28
N LEU A 16 7.50 2.11 -3.45
CA LEU A 16 7.42 3.53 -3.85
C LEU A 16 8.80 4.14 -4.12
N GLU A 17 9.85 3.30 -4.15
CA GLU A 17 11.27 3.62 -4.38
C GLU A 17 11.95 4.34 -3.21
N GLU A 18 11.25 5.26 -2.56
CA GLU A 18 11.72 6.00 -1.38
C GLU A 18 10.64 6.15 -0.31
N VAL A 19 11.05 6.57 0.90
CA VAL A 19 10.10 6.81 1.99
C VAL A 19 9.28 8.05 1.64
N ARG A 20 7.97 7.85 1.49
CA ARG A 20 7.00 8.90 1.17
C ARG A 20 6.05 9.13 2.33
N ARG A 21 5.45 10.32 2.36
CA ARG A 21 4.27 10.57 3.18
C ARG A 21 3.06 10.01 2.47
N LEU A 22 2.36 9.11 3.14
CA LEU A 22 1.19 8.41 2.66
C LEU A 22 -0.02 8.86 3.46
N VAL A 23 -1.14 9.10 2.77
CA VAL A 23 -2.44 9.26 3.41
C VAL A 23 -3.16 7.91 3.35
N THR A 24 -3.70 7.49 4.48
CA THR A 24 -4.47 6.24 4.62
C THR A 24 -5.80 6.54 5.29
N GLU A 25 -6.71 5.58 5.26
CA GLU A 25 -7.99 5.65 5.98
C GLU A 25 -7.84 5.85 7.50
N SER A 26 -6.70 5.43 8.06
CA SER A 26 -6.37 5.55 9.49
C SER A 26 -5.40 6.71 9.79
N GLY A 27 -5.23 7.65 8.85
CA GLY A 27 -4.36 8.83 8.99
C GLY A 27 -2.98 8.69 8.34
N PRO A 28 -2.16 9.76 8.38
CA PRO A 28 -0.91 9.82 7.63
C PRO A 28 0.18 8.89 8.18
N ARG A 29 1.07 8.42 7.29
CA ARG A 29 2.25 7.61 7.63
C ARG A 29 3.44 7.90 6.73
N LEU A 30 4.63 7.69 7.26
CA LEU A 30 5.85 7.62 6.46
C LEU A 30 6.14 6.16 6.15
N ALA A 31 6.21 5.83 4.87
CA ALA A 31 6.54 4.49 4.41
C ALA A 31 7.05 4.51 2.97
N ARG A 32 7.91 3.55 2.66
CA ARG A 32 8.39 3.26 1.31
C ARG A 32 7.57 2.15 0.66
N TYR A 33 7.10 1.20 1.47
CA TYR A 33 6.41 0.01 0.99
C TYR A 33 4.96 0.02 1.41
N VAL A 34 4.09 -0.44 0.50
CA VAL A 34 2.73 -0.85 0.83
C VAL A 34 2.64 -2.34 0.57
N ALA A 35 2.31 -3.10 1.61
CA ALA A 35 2.16 -4.55 1.55
C ALA A 35 0.70 -4.94 1.80
N VAL A 36 0.18 -5.85 1.00
CA VAL A 36 -1.11 -6.51 1.22
C VAL A 36 -0.83 -7.99 1.49
N VAL A 37 -1.19 -8.45 2.69
CA VAL A 37 -0.92 -9.80 3.18
C VAL A 37 -2.20 -10.61 3.19
N ARG A 38 -2.21 -11.76 2.51
CA ARG A 38 -3.27 -12.75 2.67
C ARG A 38 -3.18 -13.37 4.06
N SER A 39 -4.29 -13.35 4.79
CA SER A 39 -4.37 -13.88 6.15
C SER A 39 -5.74 -14.50 6.39
N GLU A 40 -5.78 -15.80 6.66
CA GLU A 40 -7.02 -16.51 7.03
C GLU A 40 -7.53 -16.12 8.43
N GLU A 41 -6.68 -15.48 9.25
CA GLU A 41 -7.03 -15.02 10.59
C GLU A 41 -7.84 -13.71 10.62
N VAL A 42 -8.07 -13.05 9.48
CA VAL A 42 -8.89 -11.84 9.40
C VAL A 42 -10.23 -12.15 8.72
N ARG A 43 -11.30 -11.48 9.18
CA ARG A 43 -12.64 -11.66 8.61
C ARG A 43 -12.93 -10.75 7.41
N ALA A 44 -12.13 -9.70 7.26
CA ALA A 44 -12.24 -8.71 6.21
C ALA A 44 -10.89 -7.99 6.06
N CYS A 45 -10.77 -7.19 5.00
CA CYS A 45 -9.63 -6.30 4.86
C CYS A 45 -9.50 -5.38 6.09
N THR A 46 -8.27 -5.13 6.54
CA THR A 46 -7.97 -4.15 7.59
C THR A 46 -6.53 -3.68 7.48
N ARG A 47 -6.25 -2.49 8.01
CA ARG A 47 -4.90 -2.00 8.18
C ARG A 47 -4.31 -2.54 9.49
N ALA A 48 -3.13 -3.15 9.42
CA ALA A 48 -2.47 -3.67 10.61
C ALA A 48 -1.95 -2.51 11.50
N GLY A 49 -2.54 -2.33 12.68
CA GLY A 49 -2.14 -1.29 13.65
C GLY A 49 -0.83 -1.60 14.39
N THR A 50 -0.53 -2.88 14.59
CA THR A 50 0.77 -3.39 15.06
C THR A 50 1.29 -4.36 14.03
N ASN A 51 2.58 -4.26 13.69
CA ASN A 51 3.15 -5.02 12.58
C ASN A 51 3.42 -6.49 12.99
N ARG A 52 2.36 -7.24 13.33
CA ARG A 52 2.39 -8.67 13.65
C ARG A 52 2.99 -9.52 12.53
N PHE A 53 3.03 -8.96 11.32
CA PHE A 53 3.68 -9.53 10.15
C PHE A 53 5.18 -9.25 10.07
N GLY A 54 5.80 -8.65 11.09
CA GLY A 54 7.23 -8.33 11.11
C GLY A 54 8.15 -9.47 10.65
N PRO A 55 8.01 -10.71 11.16
CA PRO A 55 8.81 -11.83 10.68
C PRO A 55 8.60 -12.16 9.20
N LEU A 56 7.38 -12.00 8.67
CA LEU A 56 7.09 -12.19 7.25
C LEU A 56 7.76 -11.08 6.43
N LEU A 57 7.57 -9.82 6.81
CA LEU A 57 8.15 -8.66 6.13
C LEU A 57 9.68 -8.77 6.03
N LEU A 58 10.35 -9.10 7.13
CA LEU A 58 11.81 -9.25 7.17
C LEU A 58 12.32 -10.35 6.23
N ARG A 59 11.60 -11.47 6.09
CA ARG A 59 11.94 -12.55 5.14
C ARG A 59 11.88 -12.10 3.68
N HIS A 60 11.07 -11.08 3.39
CA HIS A 60 10.96 -10.46 2.06
C HIS A 60 11.81 -9.19 1.92
N GLY A 61 12.65 -8.87 2.92
CA GLY A 61 13.50 -7.68 2.91
C GLY A 61 12.74 -6.37 3.09
N LEU A 62 11.57 -6.40 3.72
CA LEU A 62 10.71 -5.24 3.96
C LEU A 62 10.91 -4.74 5.41
N PRO A 63 11.40 -3.52 5.63
CA PRO A 63 11.53 -2.95 6.97
C PRO A 63 10.14 -2.67 7.57
N PRO A 64 9.78 -3.25 8.72
CA PRO A 64 8.45 -3.07 9.30
C PRO A 64 8.09 -1.60 9.64
N GLY A 65 9.10 -0.76 9.91
CA GLY A 65 8.91 0.67 10.17
C GLY A 65 8.65 1.51 8.92
N GLU A 66 9.01 0.99 7.74
CA GLU A 66 8.84 1.67 6.44
C GLU A 66 7.77 0.99 5.57
N THR A 67 6.97 0.10 6.16
CA THR A 67 5.96 -0.68 5.43
C THR A 67 4.58 -0.46 6.04
N VAL A 68 3.65 0.09 5.26
CA VAL A 68 2.22 0.05 5.57
C VAL A 68 1.69 -1.33 5.19
N VAL A 69 0.98 -1.99 6.11
CA VAL A 69 0.43 -3.33 5.88
C VAL A 69 -1.08 -3.31 5.93
N TYR A 70 -1.69 -3.81 4.87
CA TYR A 70 -3.07 -4.24 4.82
C TYR A 70 -3.14 -5.76 4.86
N THR A 71 -4.23 -6.30 5.37
CA THR A 71 -4.54 -7.72 5.29
C THR A 71 -5.74 -7.94 4.40
N THR A 72 -5.81 -9.08 3.72
CA THR A 72 -7.00 -9.52 2.98
C THR A 72 -7.23 -11.02 3.14
N THR A 73 -8.45 -11.47 2.85
CA THR A 73 -8.80 -12.90 2.72
C THR A 73 -8.54 -13.44 1.32
N ASP A 74 -8.47 -12.54 0.34
CA ASP A 74 -8.44 -12.88 -1.08
C ASP A 74 -7.03 -13.28 -1.52
N ASP A 75 -6.91 -13.91 -2.70
CA ASP A 75 -5.60 -14.21 -3.26
C ASP A 75 -4.89 -12.92 -3.66
N THR A 76 -3.64 -12.74 -3.21
CA THR A 76 -2.86 -11.56 -3.54
C THR A 76 -2.29 -11.58 -4.95
N LEU A 77 -2.46 -12.68 -5.70
CA LEU A 77 -2.20 -12.74 -7.14
C LEU A 77 -3.38 -12.22 -7.98
N ASP A 78 -4.59 -12.17 -7.42
CA ASP A 78 -5.79 -11.67 -8.10
C ASP A 78 -5.90 -10.14 -7.95
N PHE A 79 -4.84 -9.43 -8.33
CA PHE A 79 -4.79 -7.98 -8.30
C PHE A 79 -5.05 -7.38 -9.67
N GLU A 80 -5.60 -6.17 -9.67
CA GLU A 80 -5.84 -5.37 -10.87
C GLU A 80 -4.91 -4.15 -10.90
N ILE A 81 -4.47 -3.80 -12.10
CA ILE A 81 -3.73 -2.55 -12.35
C ILE A 81 -4.52 -1.71 -13.35
N GLU A 82 -4.87 -0.49 -12.94
CA GLU A 82 -5.48 0.52 -13.80
C GLU A 82 -4.58 1.76 -13.80
N GLY A 83 -3.89 1.99 -14.92
CA GLY A 83 -2.82 2.98 -14.99
C GLY A 83 -1.69 2.63 -14.02
N ARG A 84 -1.63 3.32 -12.88
CA ARG A 84 -0.66 3.10 -11.79
C ARG A 84 -1.31 2.69 -10.47
N THR A 85 -2.63 2.69 -10.43
CA THR A 85 -3.39 2.23 -9.28
C THR A 85 -3.36 0.72 -9.22
N VAL A 86 -3.06 0.18 -8.04
CA VAL A 86 -3.09 -1.27 -7.77
C VAL A 86 -4.26 -1.55 -6.85
N ARG A 87 -5.13 -2.48 -7.25
CA ARG A 87 -6.27 -2.93 -6.44
C ARG A 87 -6.13 -4.41 -6.13
N VAL A 88 -6.33 -4.77 -4.87
CA VAL A 88 -6.29 -6.19 -4.44
C VAL A 88 -7.07 -6.37 -3.16
N GLY A 89 -7.95 -7.36 -3.13
CA GLY A 89 -8.57 -7.84 -1.89
C GLY A 89 -9.25 -6.75 -1.04
N GLY A 90 -9.90 -5.78 -1.69
CA GLY A 90 -10.55 -4.64 -1.05
C GLY A 90 -9.63 -3.47 -0.69
N VAL A 91 -8.35 -3.48 -1.09
CA VAL A 91 -7.41 -2.37 -0.91
C VAL A 91 -7.17 -1.67 -2.24
N ALA A 92 -7.13 -0.34 -2.24
CA ALA A 92 -6.66 0.45 -3.37
C ALA A 92 -5.39 1.24 -3.02
N ILE A 93 -4.37 1.12 -3.86
CA ILE A 93 -3.06 1.75 -3.69
C ILE A 93 -2.88 2.73 -4.86
N TYR A 94 -2.69 4.01 -4.56
CA TYR A 94 -2.55 5.10 -5.53
C TYR A 94 -1.14 5.73 -5.42
N PRO A 95 -0.12 5.20 -6.12
CA PRO A 95 1.26 5.66 -5.98
C PRO A 95 1.52 7.08 -6.50
N GLU A 96 0.63 7.63 -7.32
CA GLU A 96 0.83 8.91 -8.01
C GLU A 96 0.07 10.08 -7.38
N GLY A 97 -0.68 9.86 -6.31
CA GLY A 97 -1.44 10.92 -5.66
C GLY A 97 -2.88 10.51 -5.30
N PRO A 98 -3.66 11.46 -4.74
CA PRO A 98 -5.04 11.20 -4.38
C PRO A 98 -5.88 10.89 -5.64
N PRO A 99 -6.81 9.91 -5.57
CA PRO A 99 -7.76 9.68 -6.64
C PRO A 99 -8.87 10.75 -6.63
N ALA A 100 -9.58 10.90 -7.77
CA ALA A 100 -10.77 11.75 -7.83
C ALA A 100 -11.91 11.24 -6.92
N TRP A 101 -11.96 9.94 -6.68
CA TRP A 101 -12.92 9.28 -5.80
C TRP A 101 -12.30 8.05 -5.13
N VAL A 102 -12.67 7.80 -3.88
CA VAL A 102 -12.22 6.64 -3.10
C VAL A 102 -13.33 5.61 -3.08
N GLU A 103 -13.11 4.48 -3.75
CA GLU A 103 -14.12 3.43 -3.95
C GLU A 103 -14.17 2.40 -2.81
N THR A 104 -13.11 2.30 -2.02
CA THR A 104 -12.97 1.33 -0.93
C THR A 104 -12.64 2.02 0.38
N PRO A 105 -13.15 1.52 1.53
CA PRO A 105 -12.74 2.03 2.84
C PRO A 105 -11.25 1.83 3.14
N TYR A 106 -10.54 0.93 2.44
CA TYR A 106 -9.12 0.67 2.66
C TYR A 106 -8.30 1.17 1.48
N TYR A 107 -7.57 2.25 1.71
CA TYR A 107 -6.84 2.92 0.66
C TYR A 107 -5.53 3.50 1.17
N VAL A 108 -4.62 3.72 0.24
CA VAL A 108 -3.44 4.52 0.49
C VAL A 108 -3.05 5.29 -0.75
N TRP A 109 -2.71 6.57 -0.60
CA TRP A 109 -2.10 7.36 -1.67
C TRP A 109 -0.85 8.09 -1.17
N VAL A 110 0.04 8.40 -2.10
CA VAL A 110 1.18 9.28 -1.84
C VAL A 110 0.67 10.71 -1.71
N GLU A 111 0.97 11.37 -0.59
CA GLU A 111 0.75 12.81 -0.46
C GLU A 111 1.69 13.50 -1.47
N GLY A 112 1.11 14.25 -2.41
CA GLY A 112 1.90 14.98 -3.40
C GLY A 112 2.88 15.90 -2.70
N THR A 113 4.15 15.86 -3.11
CA THR A 113 4.98 17.06 -3.01
C THR A 113 4.35 18.06 -3.96
N ASP A 114 3.81 19.15 -3.45
CA ASP A 114 3.59 20.34 -4.26
C ASP A 114 4.94 20.65 -4.92
N ASP A 115 5.13 20.24 -6.17
CA ASP A 115 6.10 20.91 -7.02
C ASP A 115 5.58 22.33 -7.16
N GLU A 116 6.37 23.28 -6.63
CA GLU A 116 6.16 24.71 -6.78
C GLU A 116 5.73 25.02 -8.23
N GLU A 117 4.45 25.30 -8.45
CA GLU A 117 4.06 26.10 -9.60
C GLU A 117 4.58 27.52 -9.32
N GLY A 118 5.83 27.74 -9.73
CA GLY A 118 6.36 29.07 -9.94
C GLY A 118 5.37 29.84 -10.82
N THR A 119 4.76 30.87 -10.25
CA THR A 119 4.18 31.96 -11.01
C THR A 119 4.98 33.21 -10.69
N THR A 120 5.68 33.66 -11.73
CA THR A 120 6.39 34.93 -11.86
C THR A 120 5.48 36.13 -11.63
#